data_AF-A0A2T3Z177-F1
#
_entry.id   AF-A0A2T3Z177-F1
#
_cell.length_a   1.000
_cell.length_b   1.000
_cell.length_c   1.000
_cell.angle_alpha   90.00
_cell.angle_beta   90.00
_cell.angle_gamma   90.00
#
_symmetry.space_group_name_H-M   'P 1'
#
loop_
_entity.id
_entity.type
_entity.pdbx_description
1 polymer ?
#
loop_
_entity_poly.entity_id
_entity_poly.type
_entity_poly.pdbx_seq_one_letter_code
_entity_poly.pdbx_strand_id
1 'polypeptide(L)'
;MAHINPCPNPNIPPLRIELSDIPCNESDKYPDAVRAVKAYWRQATNITIEDQIEYKGLVENTHCHNKGGLPWGPIFFAIWSSCEASPIWAKFFFIKSLYCVLPPSFDTLMLCVFKSLQIEDFENDYRTHNPEPIRVKKHKGPEQLQPPEAKLKVNRSQPNASSPLEQSSPVVGGPASPVNNQPVTQRDLERLENRLKEHIDGHIKRIREGILAMFAEHAES
;
A
#
# COMPACT_ATOMS: atom_id res chain seq x y z
N MET A 1 -17.41 -8.02 24.12
CA MET A 1 -16.53 -9.06 24.67
C MET A 1 -15.11 -8.67 24.32
N ALA A 2 -14.16 -8.69 25.26
CA ALA A 2 -12.76 -8.37 24.96
C ALA A 2 -12.21 -9.47 24.04
N HIS A 3 -11.77 -9.08 22.84
CA HIS A 3 -11.13 -10.00 21.90
C HIS A 3 -9.86 -10.53 22.56
N ILE A 4 -9.76 -11.87 22.67
CA ILE A 4 -8.53 -12.51 23.13
C ILE A 4 -7.57 -12.42 21.95
N ASN A 5 -6.63 -11.49 22.03
CA ASN A 5 -5.49 -11.42 21.12
C ASN A 5 -4.80 -12.81 21.14
N PRO A 6 -4.81 -13.57 20.03
CA PRO A 6 -4.21 -14.90 19.99
C PRO A 6 -2.69 -14.88 20.18
N CYS A 7 -2.05 -13.72 20.04
CA CYS A 7 -0.64 -13.54 20.33
C CYS A 7 -0.44 -13.13 21.80
N PRO A 8 0.29 -13.92 22.60
CA PRO A 8 0.50 -13.62 24.02
C PRO A 8 1.41 -12.39 24.26
N ASN A 9 2.15 -11.94 23.25
CA ASN A 9 3.08 -10.81 23.35
C ASN A 9 3.19 -10.04 22.01
N PRO A 10 2.16 -9.28 21.60
CA PRO A 10 2.23 -8.48 20.39
C PRO A 10 3.27 -7.36 20.52
N ASN A 11 3.98 -7.07 19.43
CA ASN A 11 4.89 -5.92 19.41
C ASN A 11 4.13 -4.63 19.07
N ILE A 12 4.13 -3.69 20.01
CA ILE A 12 3.47 -2.38 19.90
C ILE A 12 4.49 -1.28 20.26
N PRO A 13 4.72 -0.26 19.40
CA PRO A 13 4.05 -0.06 18.11
C PRO A 13 4.52 -1.08 17.05
N PRO A 14 3.62 -1.49 16.14
CA PRO A 14 4.00 -2.38 15.05
C PRO A 14 5.00 -1.71 14.09
N LEU A 15 5.87 -2.52 13.48
CA LEU A 15 6.77 -2.05 12.42
C LEU A 15 5.97 -1.39 11.30
N ARG A 16 6.48 -0.28 10.79
CA ARG A 16 5.85 0.41 9.67
C ARG A 16 6.20 -0.28 8.36
N ILE A 17 5.17 -0.66 7.60
CA ILE A 17 5.27 -1.15 6.23
C ILE A 17 4.24 -0.39 5.41
N GLU A 18 4.67 0.48 4.50
CA GLU A 18 3.76 1.20 3.60
C GLU A 18 3.97 0.78 2.15
N LEU A 19 2.96 1.02 1.31
CA LEU A 19 3.07 0.77 -0.14
C LEU A 19 4.18 1.58 -0.81
N SER A 20 4.52 2.74 -0.24
CA SER A 20 5.65 3.57 -0.72
C SER A 20 7.01 2.92 -0.49
N ASP A 21 7.10 2.02 0.48
CA ASP A 21 8.35 1.35 0.85
C ASP A 21 8.63 0.16 -0.08
N ILE A 22 7.62 -0.19 -0.89
CA ILE A 22 7.70 -1.27 -1.86
C ILE A 22 8.13 -0.73 -3.22
N PRO A 23 9.26 -1.20 -3.78
CA PRO A 23 9.70 -0.84 -5.12
C PRO A 23 8.88 -1.58 -6.19
N CYS A 24 7.58 -1.30 -6.29
CA CYS A 24 6.72 -1.89 -7.32
C CYS A 24 6.61 -0.95 -8.54
N ASN A 25 7.50 -1.14 -9.51
CA ASN A 25 7.47 -0.41 -10.79
C ASN A 25 6.57 -1.07 -11.84
N GLU A 26 6.10 -2.29 -11.58
CA GLU A 26 5.31 -3.09 -12.52
C GLU A 26 3.82 -3.03 -12.16
N SER A 27 3.00 -2.51 -13.09
CA SER A 27 1.55 -2.36 -12.91
C SER A 27 0.86 -3.67 -12.51
N ASP A 28 1.34 -4.80 -13.03
CA ASP A 28 0.69 -6.11 -12.84
C ASP A 28 0.94 -6.71 -11.44
N LYS A 29 2.01 -6.27 -10.75
CA LYS A 29 2.38 -6.74 -9.40
C LYS A 29 1.85 -5.83 -8.29
N TYR A 30 1.38 -4.64 -8.66
CA TYR A 30 0.86 -3.68 -7.70
C TYR A 30 -0.34 -4.20 -6.89
N PRO A 31 -1.33 -4.91 -7.47
CA PRO A 31 -2.44 -5.48 -6.70
C PRO A 31 -1.98 -6.46 -5.61
N ASP A 32 -0.97 -7.28 -5.89
CA ASP A 32 -0.43 -8.26 -4.94
C ASP A 32 0.31 -7.58 -3.80
N ALA A 33 1.13 -6.57 -4.11
CA ALA A 33 1.77 -5.72 -3.12
C ALA A 33 0.74 -5.05 -2.20
N VAL A 34 -0.35 -4.52 -2.78
CA VAL A 34 -1.46 -3.93 -2.01
C VAL A 34 -2.11 -4.94 -1.08
N ARG A 35 -2.38 -6.16 -1.56
CA ARG A 35 -2.97 -7.22 -0.76
C ARG A 35 -2.07 -7.64 0.40
N ALA A 36 -0.78 -7.86 0.15
CA ALA A 36 0.20 -8.23 1.17
C ALA A 36 0.34 -7.15 2.25
N VAL A 37 0.50 -5.89 1.85
CA VAL A 37 0.62 -4.79 2.82
C VAL A 37 -0.65 -4.60 3.65
N LYS A 38 -1.84 -4.69 3.03
CA LYS A 38 -3.09 -4.61 3.79
C LYS A 38 -3.26 -5.78 4.75
N ALA A 39 -2.88 -7.00 4.35
CA ALA A 39 -2.91 -8.14 5.25
C ALA A 39 -1.95 -7.96 6.44
N TYR A 40 -0.79 -7.35 6.21
CA TYR A 40 0.09 -6.95 7.31
C TYR A 40 -0.59 -5.94 8.25
N TRP A 41 -1.15 -4.84 7.72
CA TRP A 41 -1.83 -3.84 8.55
C TRP A 41 -2.92 -4.43 9.43
N ARG A 42 -3.67 -5.41 8.90
CA ARG A 42 -4.75 -6.11 9.62
C ARG A 42 -4.28 -6.93 10.81
N GLN A 43 -3.00 -7.31 10.86
CA GLN A 43 -2.49 -8.26 11.85
C GLN A 43 -1.27 -7.74 12.62
N ALA A 44 -0.66 -6.63 12.21
CA ALA A 44 0.60 -6.16 12.76
C ALA A 44 0.54 -5.91 14.29
N THR A 45 -0.59 -5.43 14.81
CA THR A 45 -0.82 -5.23 16.25
C THR A 45 -1.11 -6.53 17.03
N ASN A 46 -1.18 -7.66 16.33
CA ASN A 46 -1.65 -8.95 16.80
C ASN A 46 -0.63 -10.08 16.55
N ILE A 47 0.63 -9.73 16.27
CA ILE A 47 1.74 -10.66 16.03
C ILE A 47 3.02 -10.21 16.73
N THR A 48 3.95 -11.15 16.94
CA THR A 48 5.22 -10.85 17.62
C THR A 48 6.17 -10.02 16.74
N ILE A 49 7.22 -9.45 17.34
CA ILE A 49 8.23 -8.70 16.56
C ILE A 49 8.93 -9.60 15.54
N GLU A 50 9.19 -10.87 15.87
CA GLU A 50 9.82 -11.84 14.98
C GLU A 50 8.94 -12.08 13.74
N ASP A 51 7.63 -12.25 13.94
CA ASP A 51 6.67 -12.37 12.84
C ASP A 51 6.61 -11.07 12.01
N GLN A 52 6.67 -9.89 12.63
CA GLN A 52 6.69 -8.61 11.89
C GLN A 52 7.95 -8.48 11.03
N ILE A 53 9.12 -8.86 11.55
CA ILE A 53 10.40 -8.84 10.84
C ILE A 53 10.36 -9.81 9.65
N GLU A 54 9.92 -11.05 9.88
CA GLU A 54 9.78 -12.04 8.82
C GLU A 54 8.82 -11.55 7.73
N TYR A 55 7.64 -11.04 8.11
CA TYR A 55 6.65 -10.55 7.16
C TYR A 55 7.22 -9.41 6.30
N LYS A 56 7.94 -8.48 6.93
CA LYS A 56 8.63 -7.41 6.21
C LYS A 56 9.61 -7.96 5.19
N GLY A 57 10.42 -8.94 5.58
CA GLY A 57 11.35 -9.62 4.67
C GLY A 57 10.63 -10.32 3.51
N LEU A 58 9.46 -10.94 3.75
CA LEU A 58 8.65 -11.54 2.69
C LEU A 58 8.15 -10.48 1.70
N VAL A 59 7.60 -9.38 2.20
CA VAL A 59 7.13 -8.26 1.36
C VAL A 59 8.27 -7.71 0.51
N GLU A 60 9.42 -7.41 1.09
CA GLU A 60 10.59 -6.87 0.38
C GLU A 60 11.12 -7.84 -0.69
N ASN A 61 11.18 -9.14 -0.39
CA ASN A 61 11.75 -10.15 -1.30
C ASN A 61 10.82 -10.62 -2.41
N THR A 62 9.50 -10.48 -2.27
CA THR A 62 8.52 -10.98 -3.26
C THR A 62 8.59 -10.21 -4.58
N HIS A 63 9.20 -9.02 -4.59
CA HIS A 63 9.45 -8.23 -5.80
C HIS A 63 10.56 -8.79 -6.69
N CYS A 64 11.46 -9.62 -6.15
CA CYS A 64 12.71 -9.93 -6.82
C CYS A 64 12.60 -10.98 -7.94
N HIS A 65 11.58 -11.86 -7.97
CA HIS A 65 11.53 -12.92 -9.00
C HIS A 65 10.10 -13.24 -9.43
N ASN A 66 9.66 -12.60 -10.51
CA ASN A 66 8.73 -13.18 -11.48
C ASN A 66 8.96 -12.49 -12.81
N LYS A 67 10.03 -12.88 -13.50
CA LYS A 67 10.15 -12.75 -14.95
C LYS A 67 9.73 -14.11 -15.53
N GLY A 68 8.45 -14.28 -15.83
CA GLY A 68 7.97 -15.47 -16.56
C GLY A 68 6.82 -16.23 -15.91
N GLY A 69 5.60 -15.78 -16.19
CA GLY A 69 4.65 -16.63 -16.93
C GLY A 69 3.87 -17.73 -16.22
N LEU A 70 4.07 -18.00 -14.93
CA LEU A 70 3.17 -18.89 -14.18
C LEU A 70 2.62 -18.19 -12.94
N PRO A 71 1.32 -18.36 -12.63
CA PRO A 71 0.73 -17.82 -11.39
C PRO A 71 1.34 -18.44 -10.11
N TRP A 72 2.19 -19.46 -10.24
CA TRP A 72 2.82 -20.24 -9.18
C TRP A 72 4.36 -20.22 -9.28
N GLY A 73 4.96 -19.04 -9.40
CA GLY A 73 6.43 -18.89 -9.49
C GLY A 73 7.24 -19.58 -8.37
N PRO A 74 8.55 -19.82 -8.57
CA PRO A 74 9.41 -20.62 -7.67
C PRO A 74 9.48 -20.13 -6.21
N ILE A 75 9.40 -18.80 -6.00
CA ILE A 75 9.38 -18.20 -4.65
C ILE A 75 8.15 -18.64 -3.87
N PHE A 76 7.00 -18.80 -4.53
CA PHE A 76 5.77 -19.22 -3.84
C PHE A 76 5.86 -20.66 -3.38
N PHE A 77 6.41 -21.55 -4.21
CA PHE A 77 6.67 -22.92 -3.78
C PHE A 77 7.65 -22.97 -2.60
N ALA A 78 8.68 -22.11 -2.60
CA ALA A 78 9.64 -22.03 -1.50
C ALA A 78 9.01 -21.51 -0.19
N ILE A 79 8.23 -20.41 -0.24
CA ILE A 79 7.54 -19.87 0.95
C ILE A 79 6.50 -20.87 1.45
N TRP A 80 5.77 -21.51 0.55
CA TRP A 80 4.81 -22.55 0.87
C TRP A 80 5.45 -23.71 1.64
N SER A 81 6.46 -24.35 1.05
CA SER A 81 7.18 -25.46 1.69
C SER A 81 7.85 -25.02 2.98
N SER A 82 8.37 -23.79 3.04
CA SER A 82 8.93 -23.22 4.28
C SER A 82 7.88 -23.04 5.37
N CYS A 83 6.66 -22.64 5.00
CA CYS A 83 5.55 -22.51 5.93
C CYS A 83 5.03 -23.87 6.40
N GLU A 84 5.01 -24.90 5.53
CA GLU A 84 4.65 -26.27 5.94
C GLU A 84 5.68 -26.86 6.91
N ALA A 85 6.97 -26.64 6.65
CA ALA A 85 8.06 -27.16 7.48
C ALA A 85 8.18 -26.41 8.81
N SER A 86 7.98 -25.09 8.82
CA SER A 86 8.05 -24.24 10.00
C SER A 86 6.95 -23.18 9.94
N PRO A 87 5.74 -23.54 10.42
CA PRO A 87 4.60 -22.65 10.38
C PRO A 87 4.76 -21.52 11.38
N ILE A 88 4.71 -20.29 10.87
CA ILE A 88 4.67 -19.06 11.65
C ILE A 88 3.61 -18.13 11.06
N TRP A 89 3.04 -17.26 11.88
CA TRP A 89 1.92 -16.41 11.47
C TRP A 89 2.29 -15.53 10.28
N ALA A 90 3.53 -15.01 10.27
CA ALA A 90 4.01 -14.17 9.18
C ALA A 90 3.85 -14.83 7.80
N LYS A 91 4.34 -16.07 7.65
CA LYS A 91 4.28 -16.82 6.38
C LYS A 91 2.85 -17.17 6.00
N PHE A 92 2.05 -17.62 6.97
CA PHE A 92 0.66 -17.97 6.73
C PHE A 92 -0.16 -16.77 6.25
N PHE A 93 -0.06 -15.63 6.94
CA PHE A 93 -0.74 -14.39 6.55
C PHE A 93 -0.27 -13.87 5.21
N PHE A 94 1.02 -13.96 4.93
CA PHE A 94 1.57 -13.57 3.64
C PHE A 94 0.97 -14.40 2.51
N ILE A 95 0.99 -15.73 2.63
CA ILE A 95 0.37 -16.65 1.66
C ILE A 95 -1.14 -16.35 1.52
N LYS A 96 -1.88 -16.28 2.62
CA LYS A 96 -3.33 -16.07 2.62
C LYS A 96 -3.74 -14.68 2.06
N SER A 97 -2.85 -13.69 2.10
CA SER A 97 -3.10 -12.39 1.49
C SER A 97 -3.11 -12.45 -0.05
N LEU A 98 -2.29 -13.33 -0.61
CA LEU A 98 -2.10 -13.46 -2.06
C LEU A 98 -3.13 -14.42 -2.67
N TYR A 99 -3.58 -15.42 -1.91
CA TYR A 99 -4.52 -16.44 -2.37
C TYR A 99 -5.83 -16.39 -1.58
N CYS A 100 -6.94 -16.21 -2.31
CA CYS A 100 -8.27 -16.23 -1.71
C CYS A 100 -8.70 -17.64 -1.27
N VAL A 101 -8.14 -18.68 -1.90
CA VAL A 101 -8.45 -20.09 -1.63
C VAL A 101 -7.14 -20.86 -1.51
N LEU A 102 -6.93 -21.49 -0.35
CA LEU A 102 -5.81 -22.39 -0.09
C LEU A 102 -6.30 -23.85 -0.23
N PRO A 103 -5.42 -24.80 -0.59
CA PRO A 103 -5.76 -26.21 -0.55
C PRO A 103 -6.20 -26.63 0.86
N PRO A 104 -7.28 -27.42 1.00
CA PRO A 104 -7.80 -27.81 2.31
C PRO A 104 -6.78 -28.52 3.21
N SER A 105 -5.82 -29.23 2.64
CA SER A 105 -4.73 -29.88 3.38
C SER A 105 -3.85 -28.86 4.12
N PHE A 106 -3.59 -27.72 3.50
CA PHE A 106 -2.78 -26.66 4.08
C PHE A 106 -3.52 -25.92 5.19
N ASP A 107 -4.80 -25.58 4.97
CA ASP A 107 -5.63 -24.99 6.01
C ASP A 107 -5.76 -25.94 7.23
N THR A 108 -5.92 -27.24 6.99
CA THR A 108 -5.97 -28.24 8.06
C THR A 108 -4.66 -28.27 8.86
N LEU A 109 -3.51 -28.24 8.17
CA LEU A 109 -2.19 -28.18 8.81
C LEU A 109 -2.05 -26.92 9.66
N MET A 110 -2.37 -25.75 9.10
CA MET A 110 -2.27 -24.47 9.81
C MET A 110 -3.23 -24.41 11.01
N LEU A 111 -4.44 -24.98 10.88
CA LEU A 111 -5.41 -25.04 11.98
C LEU A 111 -4.90 -25.93 13.13
N CYS A 112 -4.24 -27.05 12.81
CA CYS A 112 -3.62 -27.89 13.83
C CYS A 112 -2.55 -27.16 14.64
N VAL A 113 -1.79 -26.26 14.00
CA VAL A 113 -0.70 -25.51 14.63
C VAL A 113 -1.23 -24.29 15.38
N PHE A 114 -1.96 -23.41 14.70
CA PHE A 114 -2.40 -22.13 15.24
C PHE A 114 -3.69 -22.21 16.05
N LYS A 115 -4.43 -23.34 15.98
CA LYS A 115 -5.75 -23.54 16.60
C LYS A 115 -6.86 -22.63 16.07
N SER A 116 -6.53 -21.67 15.21
CA SER A 116 -7.46 -20.79 14.50
C SER A 116 -6.88 -20.43 13.13
N LEU A 117 -7.76 -20.29 12.14
CA LEU A 117 -7.46 -19.73 10.82
C LEU A 117 -8.11 -18.36 10.60
N GLN A 118 -8.83 -17.88 11.61
CA GLN A 118 -9.50 -16.58 11.54
C GLN A 118 -8.45 -15.48 11.58
N ILE A 119 -8.56 -14.58 10.61
CA ILE A 119 -7.74 -13.38 10.51
C ILE A 119 -8.68 -12.22 10.78
N GLU A 120 -8.52 -11.61 11.94
CA GLU A 120 -9.27 -10.43 12.33
C GLU A 120 -8.76 -9.20 11.57
N ASP A 121 -9.54 -8.12 11.58
CA ASP A 121 -9.15 -6.87 10.92
C ASP A 121 -8.79 -5.83 11.98
N PHE A 122 -7.49 -5.69 12.24
CA PHE A 122 -6.92 -4.67 13.13
C PHE A 122 -6.28 -3.50 12.37
N GLU A 123 -6.68 -3.25 11.12
CA GLU A 123 -6.08 -2.18 10.32
C GLU A 123 -6.23 -0.82 11.01
N ASN A 124 -7.36 -0.56 11.67
CA ASN A 124 -7.58 0.68 12.40
C ASN A 124 -6.62 0.86 13.59
N ASP A 125 -6.28 -0.22 14.28
CA ASP A 125 -5.32 -0.17 15.39
C ASP A 125 -3.90 0.08 14.86
N TYR A 126 -3.52 -0.57 13.76
CA TYR A 126 -2.26 -0.25 13.06
C TYR A 126 -2.20 1.23 12.67
N ARG A 127 -3.27 1.80 12.10
CA ARG A 127 -3.34 3.22 11.69
C ARG A 127 -3.30 4.20 12.85
N THR A 128 -3.72 3.79 14.03
CA THR A 128 -3.57 4.60 15.25
C THR A 128 -2.09 4.80 15.62
N HIS A 129 -1.26 3.77 15.39
CA HIS A 129 0.20 3.84 15.62
C HIS A 129 0.98 4.40 14.43
N ASN A 130 0.52 4.14 13.20
CA ASN A 130 1.16 4.52 11.95
C ASN A 130 0.16 5.32 11.07
N PRO A 131 -0.14 6.58 11.43
CA PRO A 131 -1.09 7.39 10.68
C PRO A 131 -0.58 7.63 9.26
N GLU A 132 -1.51 7.66 8.29
CA GLU A 132 -1.14 7.97 6.90
C GLU A 132 -0.44 9.33 6.84
N PRO A 133 0.68 9.45 6.10
CA PRO A 133 1.29 10.74 5.85
C PRO A 133 0.26 11.66 5.21
N ILE A 134 0.00 12.80 5.84
CA ILE A 134 -0.89 13.83 5.29
C ILE A 134 -0.35 14.20 3.92
N ARG A 135 -1.04 13.77 2.85
CA ARG A 135 -0.65 14.10 1.48
C ARG A 135 -0.81 15.59 1.32
N VAL A 136 0.28 16.34 1.47
CA VAL A 136 0.35 17.75 1.11
C VAL A 136 0.09 17.81 -0.39
N LYS A 137 -1.15 18.09 -0.78
CA LYS A 137 -1.50 18.31 -2.19
C LYS A 137 -0.67 19.50 -2.65
N LYS A 138 0.38 19.25 -3.42
CA LYS A 138 1.06 20.28 -4.20
C LYS A 138 0.00 20.90 -5.11
N HIS A 139 -0.58 22.03 -4.69
CA HIS A 139 -1.36 22.87 -5.57
C HIS A 139 -0.41 23.24 -6.73
N LYS A 140 -0.69 22.71 -7.93
CA LYS A 140 -0.22 23.32 -9.17
C LYS A 140 -0.80 24.74 -9.15
N GLY A 141 0.03 25.71 -8.78
CA GLY A 141 -0.33 27.12 -8.85
C GLY A 141 -0.73 27.47 -10.29
N PRO A 142 -1.67 28.40 -10.49
CA PRO A 142 -1.98 28.88 -11.80
C PRO A 142 -0.74 29.56 -12.37
N GLU A 143 -0.43 29.19 -13.60
CA GLU A 143 0.53 29.82 -14.49
C GLU A 143 0.32 31.34 -14.42
N GLN A 144 1.22 32.03 -13.72
CA GLN A 144 1.27 33.49 -13.72
C GLN A 144 1.59 33.94 -15.15
N LEU A 145 0.58 34.48 -15.83
CA LEU A 145 0.75 35.37 -16.97
C LEU A 145 1.74 36.48 -16.59
N GLN A 146 2.97 36.39 -17.09
CA GLN A 146 3.92 37.50 -17.09
C GLN A 146 3.44 38.59 -18.05
N PRO A 147 3.45 39.88 -17.67
CA PRO A 147 3.45 40.99 -18.61
C PRO A 147 4.84 41.15 -19.25
N PRO A 148 4.94 41.76 -20.44
CA PRO A 148 6.16 41.76 -21.24
C PRO A 148 7.16 42.79 -20.69
N GLU A 149 8.31 42.33 -20.19
CA GLU A 149 9.44 43.22 -19.92
C GLU A 149 10.31 43.43 -21.14
N ALA A 150 10.61 44.71 -21.35
CA ALA A 150 11.33 45.26 -22.48
C ALA A 150 12.78 44.79 -22.54
N LYS A 151 13.25 44.60 -23.77
CA LYS A 151 14.65 44.38 -24.12
C LYS A 151 15.51 45.56 -23.69
N LEU A 152 16.52 45.33 -22.86
CA LEU A 152 17.77 46.09 -22.86
C LEU A 152 18.96 45.14 -22.67
N LYS A 153 19.69 44.97 -23.78
CA LYS A 153 21.07 44.43 -23.82
C LYS A 153 21.99 45.37 -23.04
N VAL A 154 23.04 44.84 -22.41
CA VAL A 154 24.46 45.14 -22.70
C VAL A 154 25.43 44.41 -21.74
N ASN A 155 26.34 43.64 -22.35
CA ASN A 155 27.73 43.27 -22.05
C ASN A 155 28.21 42.65 -20.72
N ARG A 156 28.53 41.34 -20.82
CA ARG A 156 29.89 40.72 -20.84
C ARG A 156 30.98 41.28 -19.90
N SER A 157 31.43 40.45 -18.95
CA SER A 157 32.84 40.11 -18.67
C SER A 157 32.96 38.96 -17.64
N GLN A 158 34.12 38.30 -17.66
CA GLN A 158 34.44 36.92 -17.26
C GLN A 158 34.91 36.74 -15.77
N PRO A 159 35.32 35.53 -15.33
CA PRO A 159 35.27 35.06 -13.94
C PRO A 159 36.57 35.20 -13.15
N ASN A 160 36.50 35.06 -11.82
CA ASN A 160 37.53 34.57 -10.89
C ASN A 160 36.88 34.40 -9.51
N ALA A 161 36.83 33.22 -8.89
CA ALA A 161 37.89 32.50 -8.15
C ALA A 161 37.71 32.67 -6.62
N SER A 162 37.51 31.53 -5.96
CA SER A 162 37.87 31.18 -4.57
C SER A 162 37.15 31.82 -3.37
N SER A 163 36.52 30.94 -2.57
CA SER A 163 36.15 31.03 -1.14
C SER A 163 37.36 31.38 -0.22
N PRO A 164 37.25 31.66 1.11
CA PRO A 164 36.19 31.24 2.06
C PRO A 164 35.83 32.15 3.29
N LEU A 165 34.77 31.72 4.01
CA LEU A 165 34.46 31.83 5.46
C LEU A 165 34.41 33.22 6.15
N GLU A 166 33.22 33.63 6.62
CA GLU A 166 32.80 33.62 8.05
C GLU A 166 31.57 34.53 8.35
N GLN A 167 30.69 34.00 9.22
CA GLN A 167 29.86 34.66 10.24
C GLN A 167 28.86 35.77 9.85
N SER A 168 27.55 35.50 10.11
CA SER A 168 26.74 36.06 11.22
C SER A 168 25.22 36.03 10.93
N SER A 169 24.43 35.61 11.93
CA SER A 169 22.94 35.63 11.99
C SER A 169 22.36 37.09 11.97
N PRO A 170 21.04 37.41 12.04
CA PRO A 170 19.82 36.59 12.24
C PRO A 170 18.53 37.05 11.47
N VAL A 171 17.39 36.37 11.72
CA VAL A 171 15.94 36.75 11.57
C VAL A 171 15.42 37.30 10.22
N VAL A 172 14.34 36.72 9.66
CA VAL A 172 13.05 37.40 9.27
C VAL A 172 12.03 36.34 8.83
N GLY A 173 10.84 36.38 9.45
CA GLY A 173 9.70 35.51 9.18
C GLY A 173 9.08 35.72 7.80
N GLY A 174 8.69 34.62 7.17
CA GLY A 174 7.83 34.59 5.98
C GLY A 174 6.36 34.40 6.37
N PRO A 175 5.41 35.07 5.71
CA PRO A 175 4.01 35.06 6.11
C PRO A 175 3.36 33.71 5.81
N ALA A 176 2.65 33.17 6.80
CA ALA A 176 1.75 32.05 6.60
C ALA A 176 0.64 32.47 5.62
N SER A 177 0.63 31.86 4.44
CA SER A 177 -0.49 32.01 3.51
C SER A 177 -1.74 31.35 4.08
N PRO A 178 -2.92 31.97 3.98
CA PRO A 178 -4.14 31.48 4.61
C PRO A 178 -4.55 30.14 4.00
N VAL A 179 -4.64 29.13 4.85
CA VAL A 179 -5.19 27.81 4.53
C VAL A 179 -6.62 27.99 4.06
N ASN A 180 -6.89 27.75 2.77
CA ASN A 180 -8.26 27.77 2.25
C ASN A 180 -8.95 26.47 2.68
N ASN A 181 -9.48 26.49 3.90
CA ASN A 181 -10.38 25.49 4.47
C ASN A 181 -11.76 25.60 3.82
N GLN A 182 -11.85 25.43 2.49
CA GLN A 182 -13.16 25.42 1.88
C GLN A 182 -13.92 24.16 2.35
N PRO A 183 -15.09 24.34 2.99
CA PRO A 183 -15.87 23.22 3.49
C PRO A 183 -16.28 22.35 2.29
N VAL A 184 -16.09 21.03 2.42
CA VAL A 184 -16.59 20.05 1.46
C VAL A 184 -18.08 20.30 1.29
N THR A 185 -18.50 20.61 0.07
CA THR A 185 -19.90 20.95 -0.20
C THR A 185 -20.71 19.68 -0.40
N GLN A 186 -22.01 19.74 -0.11
CA GLN A 186 -22.94 18.64 -0.38
C GLN A 186 -22.86 18.16 -1.84
N ARG A 187 -22.65 19.09 -2.77
CA ARG A 187 -22.48 18.80 -4.20
C ARG A 187 -21.23 17.96 -4.48
N ASP A 188 -20.15 18.15 -3.72
CA ASP A 188 -18.93 17.36 -3.87
C ASP A 188 -19.15 15.91 -3.40
N LEU A 189 -19.92 15.73 -2.33
CA LEU A 189 -20.31 14.40 -1.84
C LEU A 189 -21.23 13.68 -2.84
N GLU A 190 -22.26 14.34 -3.36
CA GLU A 190 -23.15 13.78 -4.37
C GLU A 190 -22.39 13.38 -5.64
N ARG A 191 -21.40 14.20 -6.05
CA ARG A 191 -20.55 13.88 -7.20
C ARG A 191 -19.68 12.64 -6.94
N LEU A 192 -19.17 12.48 -5.71
CA LEU A 192 -18.39 11.31 -5.34
C LEU A 192 -19.26 10.05 -5.29
N GLU A 193 -20.46 10.16 -4.72
CA GLU A 193 -21.43 9.06 -4.63
C GLU A 193 -21.84 8.57 -6.02
N ASN A 194 -22.17 9.48 -6.94
CA ASN A 194 -22.51 9.13 -8.31
C ASN A 194 -21.37 8.40 -9.03
N ARG A 195 -20.12 8.87 -8.87
CA ARG A 195 -18.95 8.19 -9.45
C ARG A 195 -18.73 6.81 -8.87
N LEU A 196 -18.94 6.64 -7.57
CA LEU A 196 -18.82 5.35 -6.91
C LEU A 196 -19.89 4.38 -7.41
N LYS A 197 -21.13 4.85 -7.55
CA LYS A 197 -22.26 4.07 -8.07
C LYS A 197 -22.01 3.60 -9.51
N GLU A 198 -21.61 4.49 -10.41
CA GLU A 198 -21.26 4.15 -11.78
C GLU A 198 -20.15 3.09 -11.85
N HIS A 199 -19.15 3.20 -10.97
CA HIS A 199 -18.05 2.24 -10.91
C HIS A 199 -18.52 0.85 -10.45
N ILE A 200 -19.36 0.79 -9.41
CA ILE A 200 -19.93 -0.45 -8.89
C ILE A 200 -20.84 -1.10 -9.95
N ASP A 201 -21.74 -0.34 -10.57
CA ASP A 201 -22.65 -0.84 -11.60
C ASP A 201 -21.88 -1.40 -12.80
N GLY A 202 -20.79 -0.74 -13.21
CA GLY A 202 -19.89 -1.22 -14.25
C GLY A 202 -19.21 -2.54 -13.89
N HIS A 203 -18.79 -2.72 -12.64
CA HIS A 203 -18.22 -3.99 -12.16
C HIS A 203 -19.25 -5.12 -12.14
N ILE A 204 -20.46 -4.86 -11.61
CA ILE A 204 -21.55 -5.85 -11.56
C ILE A 204 -21.92 -6.32 -12.97
N LYS A 205 -22.01 -5.39 -13.93
CA LYS A 205 -22.30 -5.71 -15.33
C LYS A 205 -21.27 -6.67 -15.92
N ARG A 206 -19.96 -6.38 -15.76
CA ARG A 206 -18.88 -7.25 -16.24
C ARG A 206 -18.92 -8.65 -15.63
N ILE A 207 -19.22 -8.75 -14.34
CA ILE A 207 -19.34 -10.05 -13.65
C ILE A 207 -20.51 -10.85 -14.25
N ARG A 208 -21.67 -10.22 -14.46
CA ARG A 208 -22.84 -10.88 -15.07
C ARG A 208 -22.55 -11.38 -16.48
N GLU A 209 -21.88 -10.55 -17.30
CA GLU A 209 -21.50 -10.93 -18.66
C GLU A 209 -20.52 -12.11 -18.66
N GLY A 210 -19.54 -12.13 -17.75
CA GLY A 210 -18.62 -13.26 -17.59
C GLY A 210 -19.32 -14.56 -17.18
N ILE A 211 -20.28 -14.49 -16.26
CA ILE A 211 -21.08 -15.66 -15.85
C ILE A 211 -21.91 -16.20 -17.03
N LEU A 212 -22.58 -15.32 -17.79
CA LEU A 212 -23.37 -15.73 -18.94
C LEU A 212 -22.52 -16.38 -20.05
N ALA A 213 -21.33 -15.84 -20.31
CA ALA A 213 -20.40 -16.41 -21.27
C ALA A 213 -19.99 -17.85 -20.90
N MET A 214 -19.66 -18.09 -19.63
CA MET A 214 -19.29 -19.44 -19.15
C MET A 214 -20.42 -20.46 -19.31
N PHE A 215 -21.68 -20.05 -19.12
CA PHE A 215 -22.83 -20.92 -19.32
C PHE A 215 -23.12 -21.19 -20.80
N ALA A 216 -22.90 -20.21 -21.68
CA ALA A 216 -23.05 -20.40 -23.12
C ALA A 216 -22.03 -21.42 -23.67
N GLU A 217 -20.78 -21.34 -23.23
CA GLU A 217 -19.72 -22.29 -23.63
C GLU A 217 -20.00 -23.73 -23.19
N HIS A 218 -20.66 -23.92 -22.05
CA HIS A 218 -21.04 -25.26 -21.55
C HIS A 218 -22.27 -25.85 -22.25
N ALA A 219 -23.11 -25.03 -22.89
CA ALA A 219 -24.32 -25.51 -23.58
C ALA A 219 -24.03 -26.01 -25.00
N GLU A 220 -22.85 -25.69 -25.56
CA GLU A 220 -22.44 -26.07 -26.91
C GLU A 220 -21.50 -27.29 -26.95
N SER A 221 -21.12 -27.87 -25.80
CA SER A 221 -20.39 -29.15 -25.67
C SER A 221 -21.30 -30.30 -25.32
#